data_AF-A0A946ZCA2-F1
#
_entry.id   AF-A0A946ZCA2-F1
#
_cell.length_a   1.000
_cell.length_b   1.000
_cell.length_c   1.000
_cell.angle_alpha   90.00
_cell.angle_beta   90.00
_cell.angle_gamma   90.00
#
_symmetry.space_group_name_H-M   'P 1'
#
loop_
_entity.id
_entity.type
_entity.pdbx_description
1 polymer ?
#
loop_
_entity_poly.entity_id
_entity_poly.type
_entity_poly.pdbx_seq_one_letter_code
_entity_poly.pdbx_strand_id
1 'polypeptide(L)'
;MHEKWLGIPLLLILLACNDGDLEISVIDFDDTTVQYCDNQVTTSTTLFFKLNSEEALILELQSGLLKNEESTQDISSNIPGQSQVTYRTFDGSVSSEYFCSNIPPVSPKVVDDILAENGQVLISTLRNETDTTLFDHTISLQNLSLIKENGQRITDLTTLEFGTLTTSE
;
A
#
# COMPACT_ATOMS: atom_id res chain seq x y z
N MET A 1 6.58 22.74 77.34
CA MET A 1 5.39 22.09 76.76
C MET A 1 5.59 22.09 75.26
N HIS A 2 6.01 20.96 74.69
CA HIS A 2 6.26 20.78 73.27
C HIS A 2 5.04 20.10 72.67
N GLU A 3 4.34 20.74 71.75
CA GLU A 3 3.32 20.08 70.94
C GLU A 3 3.77 20.10 69.48
N LYS A 4 4.06 18.89 69.00
CA LYS A 4 4.53 18.56 67.67
C LYS A 4 3.29 18.52 66.76
N TRP A 5 3.21 19.38 65.75
CA TRP A 5 2.23 19.18 64.68
C TRP A 5 2.86 18.42 63.52
N LEU A 6 2.39 17.19 63.40
CA LEU A 6 2.63 16.17 62.40
C LEU A 6 2.35 16.69 60.97
N GLY A 7 3.38 16.72 60.12
CA GLY A 7 3.24 16.99 58.70
C GLY A 7 2.56 15.83 57.97
N ILE A 8 1.60 16.16 57.09
CA ILE A 8 0.99 15.22 56.14
C ILE A 8 1.66 15.47 54.79
N PRO A 9 2.45 14.53 54.23
CA PRO A 9 2.86 14.63 52.86
C PRO A 9 1.69 14.15 51.98
N LEU A 10 1.11 15.07 51.20
CA LEU A 10 0.15 14.76 50.16
C LEU A 10 0.91 14.07 49.01
N LEU A 11 0.85 12.73 49.00
CA LEU A 11 1.36 11.91 47.91
C LEU A 11 0.45 12.09 46.69
N LEU A 12 0.80 13.03 45.82
CA LEU A 12 0.19 13.17 44.51
C LEU A 12 0.58 11.97 43.65
N ILE A 13 -0.40 11.13 43.39
CA ILE A 13 -0.34 9.98 42.50
C ILE A 13 -0.12 10.54 41.10
N LEU A 14 1.10 10.43 40.58
CA LEU A 14 1.38 10.67 39.17
C LEU A 14 0.68 9.55 38.40
N LEU A 15 -0.54 9.83 37.92
CA LEU A 15 -1.12 9.08 36.81
C LEU A 15 -0.21 9.36 35.61
N ALA A 16 0.79 8.51 35.41
CA ALA A 16 1.48 8.45 34.14
C ALA A 16 0.45 8.04 33.10
N CYS A 17 -0.11 9.02 32.38
CA CYS A 17 -0.59 8.76 31.04
C CYS A 17 0.62 8.24 30.27
N ASN A 18 0.70 6.93 30.11
CA ASN A 18 1.49 6.31 29.07
C ASN A 18 0.79 6.68 27.76
N ASP A 19 1.08 7.89 27.26
CA ASP A 19 0.68 8.29 25.91
C ASP A 19 1.47 7.37 25.00
N GLY A 20 0.82 6.28 24.59
CA GLY A 20 1.39 5.30 23.69
C GLY A 20 1.71 6.03 22.40
N ASP A 21 2.99 6.33 22.23
CA ASP A 21 3.54 6.91 21.01
C ASP A 21 3.05 6.05 19.85
N LEU A 22 2.07 6.57 19.11
CA LEU A 22 1.54 5.90 17.93
C LEU A 22 2.61 6.02 16.86
N GLU A 23 3.49 5.02 16.81
CA GLU A 23 4.47 4.89 15.74
C GLU A 23 3.70 4.66 14.43
N ILE A 24 3.45 5.73 13.68
CA ILE A 24 2.90 5.64 12.34
C ILE A 24 4.04 5.18 11.43
N SER A 25 4.00 3.91 11.04
CA SER A 25 4.85 3.44 9.94
C SER A 25 4.30 4.06 8.66
N VAL A 26 5.14 4.66 7.83
CA VAL A 26 4.75 5.20 6.52
C VAL A 26 5.23 4.24 5.45
N ILE A 27 4.33 3.88 4.55
CA ILE A 27 4.65 3.11 3.35
C ILE A 27 5.38 4.02 2.38
N ASP A 28 6.65 3.72 2.08
CA ASP A 28 7.46 4.44 1.10
C ASP A 28 7.89 3.49 -0.03
N PHE A 29 7.34 3.74 -1.22
CA PHE A 29 7.65 3.03 -2.46
C PHE A 29 7.92 4.03 -3.59
N ASP A 30 8.20 5.30 -3.29
CA ASP A 30 8.28 6.37 -4.30
C ASP A 30 9.45 6.15 -5.28
N ASP A 31 10.55 5.58 -4.79
CA ASP A 31 11.75 5.25 -5.60
C ASP A 31 11.66 3.87 -6.28
N THR A 32 10.49 3.23 -6.28
CA THR A 32 10.31 1.88 -6.84
C THR A 32 9.37 1.90 -8.04
N THR A 33 9.63 1.02 -9.01
CA THR A 33 8.83 0.91 -10.24
C THR A 33 7.72 -0.12 -10.08
N VAL A 34 6.61 0.08 -10.80
CA VAL A 34 5.54 -0.90 -10.88
C VAL A 34 6.02 -2.11 -11.68
N GLN A 35 5.85 -3.30 -11.11
CA GLN A 35 6.21 -4.59 -11.70
C GLN A 35 4.96 -5.44 -11.94
N TYR A 36 5.09 -6.37 -12.89
CA TYR A 36 4.09 -7.33 -13.33
C TYR A 36 4.84 -8.55 -13.89
N CYS A 37 4.13 -9.67 -14.08
CA CYS A 37 4.79 -10.95 -14.39
C CYS A 37 5.04 -11.21 -15.87
N ASP A 38 4.20 -10.68 -16.74
CA ASP A 38 4.37 -10.83 -18.18
C ASP A 38 5.45 -9.86 -18.69
N ASN A 39 6.03 -10.19 -19.85
CA ASN A 39 7.03 -9.32 -20.47
C ASN A 39 6.46 -7.96 -20.92
N GLN A 40 5.14 -7.86 -21.05
CA GLN A 40 4.41 -6.68 -21.48
C GLN A 40 3.12 -6.60 -20.67
N VAL A 41 2.73 -5.39 -20.27
CA VAL A 41 1.42 -5.17 -19.67
C VAL A 41 0.35 -5.13 -20.76
N THR A 42 -0.79 -5.75 -20.48
CA THR A 42 -1.96 -5.73 -21.36
C THR A 42 -3.17 -5.22 -20.59
N THR A 43 -4.26 -4.91 -21.29
CA THR A 43 -5.54 -4.54 -20.66
C THR A 43 -6.14 -5.66 -19.80
N SER A 44 -5.64 -6.89 -19.93
CA SER A 44 -6.04 -8.05 -19.11
C SER A 44 -5.14 -8.28 -17.90
N THR A 45 -4.03 -7.56 -17.76
CA THR A 45 -3.13 -7.69 -16.60
C THR A 45 -3.81 -7.13 -15.35
N THR A 46 -3.89 -7.93 -14.29
CA THR A 46 -4.56 -7.56 -13.03
C THR A 46 -3.65 -7.58 -11.82
N LEU A 47 -2.47 -8.20 -11.89
CA LEU A 47 -1.53 -8.25 -10.78
C LEU A 47 -0.38 -7.27 -11.03
N PHE A 48 -0.25 -6.32 -10.13
CA PHE A 48 0.84 -5.36 -10.09
C PHE A 48 1.46 -5.33 -8.70
N PHE A 49 2.76 -5.06 -8.61
CA PHE A 49 3.43 -4.96 -7.32
C PHE A 49 4.61 -4.00 -7.37
N LYS A 50 4.93 -3.39 -6.24
CA LYS A 50 6.15 -2.63 -6.00
C LYS A 50 6.94 -3.33 -4.89
N LEU A 51 8.27 -3.38 -5.02
CA LEU A 51 9.15 -4.07 -4.07
C LEU A 51 10.15 -3.09 -3.48
N ASN A 52 10.32 -3.13 -2.16
CA ASN A 52 11.31 -2.35 -1.43
C ASN A 52 12.01 -3.26 -0.41
N SER A 53 13.18 -3.79 -0.78
CA SER A 53 13.94 -4.76 0.02
C SER A 53 13.09 -5.93 0.54
N GLU A 54 12.62 -5.88 1.79
CA GLU A 54 11.87 -6.93 2.50
C GLU A 54 10.35 -6.66 2.49
N GLU A 55 9.90 -5.71 1.67
CA GLU A 55 8.52 -5.24 1.62
C GLU A 55 7.96 -5.31 0.20
N ALA A 56 6.66 -5.56 0.10
CA ALA A 56 5.91 -5.46 -1.14
C ALA A 56 4.58 -4.73 -0.94
N LEU A 57 4.27 -3.84 -1.88
CA LEU A 57 2.92 -3.28 -2.04
C LEU A 57 2.31 -3.91 -3.28
N ILE A 58 1.27 -4.72 -3.08
CA ILE A 58 0.65 -5.56 -4.09
C ILE A 58 -0.71 -4.97 -4.42
N LEU A 59 -1.02 -4.85 -5.71
CA LEU A 59 -2.32 -4.44 -6.23
C LEU A 59 -2.88 -5.56 -7.11
N GLU A 60 -4.00 -6.13 -6.66
CA GLU A 60 -4.88 -6.96 -7.47
C GLU A 60 -6.00 -6.07 -8.01
N LEU A 61 -5.85 -5.63 -9.26
CA LEU A 61 -6.78 -4.74 -9.93
C LEU A 61 -8.00 -5.49 -10.47
N GLN A 62 -9.19 -4.91 -10.32
CA GLN A 62 -10.39 -5.40 -11.00
C GLN A 62 -10.14 -5.57 -12.51
N SER A 63 -10.53 -6.71 -13.06
CA SER A 63 -10.40 -7.02 -14.49
C SER A 63 -11.15 -6.01 -15.38
N GLY A 64 -10.53 -5.61 -16.49
CA GLY A 64 -11.17 -4.78 -17.52
C GLY A 64 -11.21 -3.28 -17.22
N LEU A 65 -10.46 -2.82 -16.20
CA LEU A 65 -10.34 -1.40 -15.90
C LEU A 65 -9.29 -0.67 -16.76
N LEU A 66 -8.24 -1.38 -17.20
CA LEU A 66 -7.29 -0.85 -18.18
C LEU A 66 -7.93 -0.90 -19.56
N LYS A 67 -8.01 0.26 -20.23
CA LYS A 67 -8.62 0.41 -21.56
C LYS A 67 -7.73 1.26 -22.43
N ASN A 68 -7.54 0.85 -23.68
CA ASN A 68 -6.80 1.61 -24.70
C ASN A 68 -7.68 2.74 -25.25
N GLU A 69 -8.14 3.60 -24.35
CA GLU A 69 -9.04 4.70 -24.61
C GLU A 69 -8.74 5.81 -23.59
N GLU A 70 -8.65 7.06 -24.06
CA GLU A 70 -8.41 8.19 -23.17
C GLU A 70 -9.57 8.38 -22.19
N SER A 71 -9.23 8.52 -20.92
CA SER A 71 -10.20 8.75 -19.86
C SER A 71 -10.75 10.19 -19.95
N THR A 72 -12.07 10.35 -20.06
CA THR A 72 -12.71 11.66 -19.85
C THR A 72 -12.79 12.05 -18.37
N GLN A 73 -12.77 11.04 -17.51
CA GLN A 73 -12.72 11.13 -16.05
C GLN A 73 -12.03 9.88 -15.51
N ASP A 74 -11.47 9.96 -14.30
CA ASP A 74 -10.83 8.81 -13.67
C ASP A 74 -11.82 7.65 -13.53
N ILE A 75 -11.33 6.45 -13.84
CA ILE A 75 -12.03 5.19 -13.60
C ILE A 75 -11.72 4.79 -12.17
N SER A 76 -12.75 4.46 -11.39
CA SER A 76 -12.59 4.09 -9.98
C SER A 76 -12.92 2.61 -9.72
N SER A 77 -12.21 2.04 -8.75
CA SER A 77 -12.45 0.68 -8.23
C SER A 77 -12.33 0.67 -6.72
N ASN A 78 -13.34 0.14 -6.03
CA ASN A 78 -13.33 0.12 -4.57
C ASN A 78 -12.36 -0.93 -4.01
N ILE A 79 -11.73 -0.59 -2.89
CA ILE A 79 -10.92 -1.48 -2.07
C ILE A 79 -11.57 -1.57 -0.67
N PRO A 80 -11.78 -2.78 -0.12
CA PRO A 80 -11.71 -4.08 -0.79
C PRO A 80 -12.95 -4.34 -1.66
N GLY A 81 -12.93 -5.46 -2.39
CA GLY A 81 -14.11 -6.07 -3.01
C GLY A 81 -14.11 -6.06 -4.54
N GLN A 82 -13.66 -4.98 -5.17
CA GLN A 82 -13.44 -4.94 -6.63
C GLN A 82 -11.96 -5.10 -6.96
N SER A 83 -11.13 -4.25 -6.36
CA SER A 83 -9.68 -4.40 -6.30
C SER A 83 -9.25 -4.71 -4.87
N GLN A 84 -8.04 -5.22 -4.70
CA GLN A 84 -7.41 -5.43 -3.39
C GLN A 84 -6.00 -4.84 -3.40
N VAL A 85 -5.63 -4.18 -2.31
CA VAL A 85 -4.24 -3.81 -2.04
C VAL A 85 -3.78 -4.56 -0.81
N THR A 86 -2.56 -5.07 -0.87
CA THR A 86 -1.93 -5.82 0.20
C THR A 86 -0.54 -5.26 0.45
N TYR A 87 -0.24 -4.91 1.69
CA TYR A 87 1.13 -4.60 2.11
C TYR A 87 1.68 -5.83 2.84
N ARG A 88 2.80 -6.34 2.35
CA ARG A 88 3.39 -7.59 2.80
C ARG A 88 4.86 -7.40 3.15
N THR A 89 5.28 -7.94 4.27
CA THR A 89 6.69 -7.95 4.70
C THR A 89 7.24 -9.37 4.73
N PHE A 90 8.56 -9.49 4.61
CA PHE A 90 9.26 -10.75 4.46
C PHE A 90 10.44 -10.88 5.44
N ASP A 91 10.90 -12.10 5.70
CA ASP A 91 12.07 -12.38 6.55
C ASP A 91 13.43 -12.20 5.82
N GLY A 92 13.38 -11.62 4.62
CA GLY A 92 14.53 -11.29 3.79
C GLY A 92 14.09 -10.62 2.50
N SER A 93 15.05 -10.15 1.70
CA SER A 93 14.73 -9.39 0.48
C SER A 93 13.92 -10.21 -0.53
N VAL A 94 12.92 -9.57 -1.14
CA VAL A 94 12.01 -10.16 -2.13
C VAL A 94 12.34 -9.67 -3.54
N SER A 95 12.16 -10.55 -4.53
CA SER A 95 12.31 -10.23 -5.95
C SER A 95 11.01 -10.53 -6.72
N SER A 96 10.91 -10.08 -7.97
CA SER A 96 9.76 -10.36 -8.84
C SER A 96 9.48 -11.85 -9.03
N GLU A 97 10.52 -12.70 -8.95
CA GLU A 97 10.41 -14.15 -9.04
C GLU A 97 9.48 -14.72 -7.96
N TYR A 98 9.34 -14.04 -6.81
CA TYR A 98 8.42 -14.41 -5.76
C TYR A 98 6.95 -14.43 -6.22
N PHE A 99 6.57 -13.46 -7.02
CA PHE A 99 5.20 -13.29 -7.51
C PHE A 99 4.96 -13.98 -8.85
N CYS A 100 6.02 -14.13 -9.66
CA CYS A 100 5.89 -14.49 -11.07
C CYS A 100 6.33 -15.92 -11.40
N SER A 101 6.83 -16.68 -10.42
CA SER A 101 7.17 -18.08 -10.61
C SER A 101 5.92 -18.96 -10.71
N ASN A 102 5.91 -19.87 -11.69
CA ASN A 102 4.90 -20.92 -11.79
C ASN A 102 4.84 -21.82 -10.53
N ILE A 103 5.99 -21.98 -9.87
CA ILE A 103 6.10 -22.66 -8.59
C ILE A 103 6.51 -21.59 -7.57
N PRO A 104 5.61 -21.19 -6.65
CA PRO A 104 5.93 -20.18 -5.66
C PRO A 104 7.16 -20.59 -4.84
N PRO A 105 8.16 -19.70 -4.68
CA PRO A 105 9.32 -20.02 -3.86
C PRO A 105 8.91 -20.10 -2.39
N VAL A 106 9.68 -20.88 -1.63
CA VAL A 106 9.49 -21.03 -0.17
C VAL A 106 10.26 -19.98 0.65
N SER A 107 11.00 -19.10 -0.03
CA SER A 107 11.84 -18.05 0.56
C SER A 107 11.79 -16.79 -0.31
N PRO A 108 11.83 -15.58 0.28
CA PRO A 108 11.72 -15.34 1.73
C PRO A 108 10.32 -15.72 2.26
N LYS A 109 10.18 -15.91 3.57
CA LYS A 109 8.90 -16.18 4.22
C LYS A 109 8.16 -14.89 4.50
N VAL A 110 6.85 -14.94 4.41
CA VAL A 110 5.97 -13.84 4.80
C VAL A 110 6.03 -13.65 6.32
N VAL A 111 6.27 -12.42 6.76
CA VAL A 111 6.27 -12.00 8.17
C VAL A 111 4.92 -11.38 8.52
N ASP A 112 4.50 -10.34 7.80
CA ASP A 112 3.16 -9.76 7.89
C ASP A 112 2.48 -9.74 6.51
N ASP A 113 1.16 -9.91 6.49
CA ASP A 113 0.34 -9.83 5.29
C ASP A 113 -0.94 -9.05 5.58
N ILE A 114 -0.98 -7.79 5.15
CA ILE A 114 -1.96 -6.82 5.63
C ILE A 114 -2.82 -6.37 4.46
N LEU A 115 -4.08 -6.79 4.48
CA LEU A 115 -5.08 -6.42 3.50
C LEU A 115 -5.62 -5.02 3.80
N ALA A 116 -5.72 -4.19 2.77
CA ALA A 116 -6.37 -2.89 2.88
C ALA A 116 -7.87 -3.09 3.19
N GLU A 117 -8.34 -2.43 4.26
CA GLU A 117 -9.73 -2.49 4.73
C GLU A 117 -10.62 -1.43 4.08
N ASN A 118 -10.01 -0.41 3.48
CA ASN A 118 -10.70 0.68 2.79
C ASN A 118 -9.78 1.32 1.74
N GLY A 119 -10.37 1.96 0.75
CA GLY A 119 -9.69 2.78 -0.25
C GLY A 119 -10.35 2.72 -1.62
N GLN A 120 -9.75 3.42 -2.56
CA GLN A 120 -10.19 3.40 -3.96
C GLN A 120 -8.98 3.44 -4.88
N VAL A 121 -8.95 2.58 -5.89
CA VAL A 121 -8.04 2.72 -7.03
C VAL A 121 -8.65 3.75 -7.98
N LEU A 122 -7.84 4.70 -8.44
CA LEU A 122 -8.17 5.65 -9.50
C LEU A 122 -7.23 5.40 -10.68
N ILE A 123 -7.77 5.37 -11.89
CA ILE A 123 -7.02 5.17 -13.13
C ILE A 123 -7.32 6.30 -14.10
N SER A 124 -6.27 7.01 -14.49
CA SER A 124 -6.31 8.00 -15.55
C SER A 124 -5.54 7.46 -16.75
N THR A 125 -6.17 7.45 -17.94
CA THR A 125 -5.53 6.99 -19.17
C THR A 125 -5.37 8.13 -20.14
N LEU A 126 -4.16 8.31 -20.65
CA LEU A 126 -3.83 9.25 -21.72
C LEU A 126 -3.23 8.49 -22.90
N ARG A 127 -3.47 8.98 -24.13
CA ARG A 127 -2.73 8.48 -25.28
C ARG A 127 -1.29 8.96 -25.17
N ASN A 128 -0.33 8.08 -25.42
CA ASN A 128 1.07 8.45 -25.33
C ASN A 128 1.41 9.58 -26.32
N GLU A 129 2.16 10.57 -25.86
CA GLU A 129 2.47 11.77 -26.65
C GLU A 129 3.40 11.51 -27.85
N THR A 130 4.22 10.45 -27.76
CA THR A 130 5.27 10.14 -28.76
C THR A 130 4.88 9.00 -29.69
N ASP A 131 4.08 8.04 -29.22
CA ASP A 131 3.60 6.91 -30.00
C ASP A 131 2.09 6.77 -29.83
N THR A 132 1.32 7.17 -30.85
CA THR A 132 -0.14 7.17 -30.76
C THR A 132 -0.75 5.76 -30.73
N THR A 133 0.05 4.70 -30.84
CA THR A 133 -0.42 3.31 -30.66
C THR A 133 -0.38 2.85 -29.20
N LEU A 134 0.22 3.67 -28.31
CA LEU A 134 0.38 3.39 -26.89
C LEU A 134 -0.55 4.23 -26.00
N PHE A 135 -0.87 3.69 -24.83
CA PHE A 135 -1.70 4.31 -23.81
C PHE A 135 -1.03 4.23 -22.45
N ASP A 136 -0.88 5.38 -21.80
CA ASP A 136 -0.30 5.50 -20.47
C ASP A 136 -1.43 5.54 -19.43
N HIS A 137 -1.44 4.57 -18.51
CA HIS A 137 -2.39 4.44 -17.41
C HIS A 137 -1.70 4.80 -16.10
N THR A 138 -2.05 5.95 -15.52
CA THR A 138 -1.60 6.33 -14.18
C THR A 138 -2.58 5.78 -13.14
N ILE A 139 -2.05 5.00 -12.20
CA ILE A 139 -2.79 4.38 -11.10
C ILE A 139 -2.47 5.10 -9.79
N SER A 140 -3.52 5.52 -9.08
CA SER A 140 -3.43 6.13 -7.75
C SER A 140 -4.34 5.41 -6.76
N LEU A 141 -3.92 5.37 -5.49
CA LEU A 141 -4.68 4.80 -4.38
C LEU A 141 -5.15 5.94 -3.48
N GLN A 142 -6.45 6.11 -3.33
CA GLN A 142 -7.05 7.16 -2.50
C GLN A 142 -7.63 6.58 -1.22
N ASN A 143 -7.43 7.28 -0.09
CA ASN A 143 -7.96 6.92 1.24
C ASN A 143 -7.67 5.47 1.65
N LEU A 144 -6.49 4.96 1.29
CA LEU A 144 -6.08 3.60 1.59
C LEU A 144 -5.95 3.42 3.11
N SER A 145 -6.59 2.40 3.67
CA SER A 145 -6.50 2.05 5.10
C SER A 145 -5.86 0.68 5.27
N LEU A 146 -4.64 0.67 5.79
CA LEU A 146 -3.91 -0.54 6.19
C LEU A 146 -3.75 -0.55 7.71
N ILE A 147 -4.26 -1.58 8.37
CA ILE A 147 -4.26 -1.72 9.82
C ILE A 147 -3.65 -3.08 10.17
N LYS A 148 -2.59 -3.07 10.98
CA LYS A 148 -1.96 -4.28 11.53
C LYS A 148 -2.90 -4.96 12.54
N GLU A 149 -2.66 -6.24 12.82
CA GLU A 149 -3.39 -7.02 13.84
C GLU A 149 -3.37 -6.36 15.24
N ASN A 150 -2.30 -5.62 15.57
CA ASN A 150 -2.18 -4.88 16.83
C ASN A 150 -2.95 -3.53 16.84
N GLY A 151 -3.68 -3.21 15.77
CA GLY A 151 -4.42 -1.95 15.59
C GLY A 151 -3.60 -0.77 15.06
N GLN A 152 -2.30 -0.97 14.80
CA GLN A 152 -1.43 0.08 14.26
C GLN A 152 -1.76 0.38 12.80
N ARG A 153 -1.93 1.67 12.47
CA ARG A 153 -2.17 2.14 11.10
C ARG A 153 -0.85 2.38 10.37
N ILE A 154 -0.77 2.01 9.09
CA ILE A 154 0.46 2.10 8.25
C ILE A 154 0.39 3.23 7.22
N THR A 155 -0.75 3.90 7.08
CA THR A 155 -0.92 4.97 6.08
C THR A 155 -1.57 6.20 6.72
N ASP A 156 -0.98 7.36 6.43
CA ASP A 156 -1.57 8.67 6.71
C ASP A 156 -1.67 9.54 5.44
N LEU A 157 -1.40 8.94 4.27
CA LEU A 157 -1.54 9.62 2.99
C LEU A 157 -2.99 9.54 2.51
N THR A 158 -3.54 10.70 2.12
CA THR A 158 -4.86 10.79 1.50
C THR A 158 -4.85 10.22 0.08
N THR A 159 -3.72 10.30 -0.60
CA THR A 159 -3.50 9.74 -1.94
C THR A 159 -2.05 9.28 -2.08
N LEU A 160 -1.87 8.10 -2.64
CA LEU A 160 -0.58 7.51 -2.98
C LEU A 160 -0.57 7.23 -4.49
N GLU A 161 0.43 7.72 -5.22
CA GLU A 161 0.61 7.33 -6.62
C GLU A 161 1.23 5.93 -6.66
N PHE A 162 0.51 4.96 -7.23
CA PHE A 162 1.04 3.61 -7.37
C PHE A 162 2.06 3.57 -8.52
N GLY A 163 1.71 4.18 -9.65
CA GLY A 163 2.61 4.43 -10.77
C GLY A 163 1.91 4.38 -12.12
N THR A 164 2.68 4.48 -13.21
CA THR A 164 2.17 4.49 -14.59
C THR A 164 2.55 3.20 -15.33
N LEU A 165 1.60 2.67 -16.10
CA LEU A 165 1.73 1.49 -16.95
C LEU A 165 1.44 1.86 -18.41
N THR A 166 2.14 1.27 -19.38
CA THR A 166 1.92 1.56 -20.80
C THR A 166 1.47 0.33 -21.55
N THR A 167 0.28 0.37 -22.16
CA THR A 167 -0.25 -0.71 -23.01
C THR A 167 -0.26 -0.29 -24.48
N SER A 168 -0.53 -1.24 -25.38
CA SER A 168 -0.72 -1.02 -26.82
C SER A 168 -2.04 -1.63 -27.30
N GLU A 169 -2.59 -1.09 -28.39
CA GLU A 169 -3.76 -1.63 -29.13
C GLU A 169 -3.54 -3.01 -29.76
#